data_AF-A0A9D3V1U8-F1
#
_entry.id   AF-A0A9D3V1U8-F1
#
_cell.length_a   1.000
_cell.length_b   1.000
_cell.length_c   1.000
_cell.angle_alpha   90.00
_cell.angle_beta   90.00
_cell.angle_gamma   90.00
#
_symmetry.space_group_name_H-M   'P 1'
#
loop_
_entity.id
_entity.type
_entity.pdbx_description
1 polymer ?
#
loop_
_entity_poly.entity_id
_entity_poly.type
_entity_poly.pdbx_seq_one_letter_code
_entity_poly.pdbx_strand_id
1 'polypeptide(L)'
;MVINLAILFVGTVTNPFKNGYFQGPVDAPLEASSACPGIYGKGAYPGYAENLLVDPTTGASYNAHGNNERKYLLPTLYDPSTSSCSTLV
;
A
#
# COMPACT_ATOMS: atom_id res chain seq x y z
N MET A 1 13.81 3.57 6.20
CA MET A 1 13.54 5.02 6.15
C MET A 1 12.74 5.47 4.92
N VAL A 2 13.00 4.95 3.71
CA VAL A 2 12.29 5.37 2.48
C VAL A 2 10.77 5.19 2.55
N ILE A 3 10.29 4.06 3.08
CA ILE A 3 8.85 3.78 3.22
C ILE A 3 8.18 4.82 4.14
N ASN A 4 8.77 5.13 5.30
CA ASN A 4 8.22 6.13 6.22
C ASN A 4 8.14 7.53 5.60
N LEU A 5 9.15 7.90 4.81
CA LEU A 5 9.14 9.18 4.09
C LEU A 5 8.04 9.19 3.01
N ALA A 6 7.86 8.09 2.28
CA ALA A 6 6.79 7.94 1.29
C ALA A 6 5.40 8.01 1.95
N ILE A 7 5.20 7.35 3.09
CA ILE A 7 3.97 7.39 3.88
C ILE A 7 3.63 8.84 4.27
N LEU A 8 4.61 9.59 4.78
CA LEU A 8 4.44 10.99 5.18
C LEU A 8 4.12 11.89 3.98
N PHE A 9 4.77 11.65 2.84
CA PHE A 9 4.52 12.41 1.61
C PHE A 9 3.09 12.16 1.08
N VAL A 10 2.66 10.89 1.04
CA VAL A 10 1.30 10.53 0.65
C VAL A 10 0.29 11.20 1.56
N GLY A 11 0.46 11.11 2.88
CA GLY A 11 -0.42 11.78 3.85
C GLY A 11 -0.50 13.29 3.61
N THR A 12 0.63 13.94 3.33
CA THR A 12 0.68 15.39 3.02
C THR A 12 -0.10 15.74 1.74
N VAL A 13 -0.01 14.92 0.69
CA VAL A 13 -0.66 15.17 -0.60
C VAL A 13 -2.16 14.82 -0.56
N THR A 14 -2.55 13.77 0.16
CA THR A 14 -3.96 13.35 0.26
C THR A 14 -4.72 14.10 1.35
N ASN A 15 -4.01 14.79 2.26
CA ASN A 15 -4.59 15.60 3.33
C ASN A 15 -4.01 17.04 3.41
N PRO A 16 -4.04 17.82 2.31
CA PRO A 16 -3.37 19.12 2.26
C PRO A 16 -4.03 20.20 3.15
N PHE A 17 -5.31 20.05 3.48
CA PHE A 17 -6.08 21.03 4.28
C PHE A 17 -6.46 20.51 5.68
N LYS A 18 -5.87 19.38 6.11
CA LYS A 18 -6.21 18.71 7.39
C LYS A 18 -7.70 18.34 7.54
N ASN A 19 -8.39 18.16 6.43
CA ASN A 19 -9.79 17.73 6.34
C ASN A 19 -10.00 16.65 5.25
N GLY A 20 -8.91 16.08 4.73
CA GLY A 20 -8.82 15.39 3.44
C GLY A 20 -9.36 13.96 3.35
N TYR A 21 -8.82 13.18 2.40
CA TYR A 21 -9.31 11.84 2.10
C TYR A 21 -8.73 10.81 3.07
N PHE A 22 -9.61 10.23 3.86
CA PHE A 22 -9.30 9.17 4.82
C PHE A 22 -10.46 8.20 4.90
N GLN A 23 -10.16 6.96 5.28
CA GLN A 23 -11.19 5.99 5.62
C GLN A 23 -11.57 6.15 7.10
N GLY A 24 -12.88 6.15 7.40
CA GLY A 24 -13.37 6.24 8.77
C GLY A 24 -13.79 7.65 9.21
N PRO A 25 -14.15 7.82 10.48
CA PRO A 25 -14.68 9.07 11.01
C PRO A 25 -13.55 10.11 11.25
N VAL A 26 -13.93 11.40 11.30
CA VAL A 26 -12.98 12.53 11.36
C VAL A 26 -12.16 12.57 12.65
N ASP A 27 -12.67 11.97 13.73
CA ASP A 27 -11.98 11.83 15.02
C ASP A 27 -10.98 10.67 15.05
N ALA A 28 -11.07 9.71 14.11
CA ALA A 28 -10.13 8.60 13.96
C ALA A 28 -9.90 8.22 12.48
N PRO A 29 -9.38 9.14 11.64
CA PRO A 29 -9.20 8.90 10.22
C PRO A 29 -8.00 7.98 9.93
N LEU A 30 -8.18 7.01 9.03
CA LEU A 30 -7.09 6.25 8.43
C LEU A 30 -6.59 6.97 7.17
N GLU A 31 -5.33 7.39 7.19
CA GLU A 31 -4.67 8.04 6.06
C GLU A 31 -4.42 7.06 4.91
N ALA A 32 -4.23 7.58 3.70
CA ALA A 32 -4.17 6.76 2.49
C ALA A 32 -3.10 5.65 2.52
N SER A 33 -2.03 5.84 3.27
CA SER A 33 -0.95 4.86 3.45
C SER A 33 -1.15 3.89 4.62
N SER A 34 -2.05 4.19 5.55
CA SER A 34 -2.37 3.35 6.72
C SER A 34 -3.73 2.64 6.62
N ALA A 35 -4.56 3.01 5.64
CA ALA A 35 -5.84 2.38 5.37
C ALA A 35 -5.74 0.97 4.76
N CYS A 36 -4.58 0.59 4.22
CA CYS A 36 -4.38 -0.68 3.48
C CYS A 36 -3.36 -1.64 4.15
N PRO A 37 -3.41 -1.88 5.47
CA PRO A 37 -2.42 -2.72 6.11
C PRO A 37 -2.53 -4.17 5.63
N GLY A 38 -1.39 -4.76 5.23
CA GLY A 38 -1.32 -6.16 4.82
C GLY A 38 -1.89 -6.47 3.43
N ILE A 39 -2.35 -5.46 2.68
CA ILE A 39 -2.78 -5.62 1.31
C ILE A 39 -1.55 -5.52 0.42
N TYR A 40 -1.09 -6.67 -0.09
CA TYR A 40 0.07 -6.77 -0.98
C TYR A 40 -0.27 -7.27 -2.39
N GLY A 41 -1.43 -7.93 -2.56
CA GLY A 41 -1.95 -8.42 -3.83
C GLY A 41 -3.48 -8.44 -3.86
N LYS A 42 -4.06 -8.65 -5.06
CA LYS A 42 -5.49 -8.46 -5.34
C LYS A 42 -6.37 -9.53 -4.70
N GLY A 43 -7.11 -9.18 -3.65
CA GLY A 43 -7.91 -10.14 -2.87
C GLY A 43 -7.28 -10.53 -1.54
N ALA A 44 -6.24 -9.81 -1.11
CA ALA A 44 -5.72 -9.89 0.24
C ALA A 44 -6.80 -9.62 1.29
N TYR A 45 -6.70 -10.29 2.44
CA TYR A 45 -7.54 -10.10 3.62
C TYR A 45 -6.73 -10.44 4.88
N PRO A 46 -7.22 -10.12 6.10
CA PRO A 46 -6.46 -10.40 7.32
C PRO A 46 -6.02 -11.87 7.43
N GLY A 47 -4.71 -12.11 7.48
CA GLY A 47 -4.11 -13.45 7.50
C GLY A 47 -3.77 -14.04 6.12
N TYR A 48 -4.08 -13.35 5.03
CA TYR A 48 -3.78 -13.76 3.66
C TYR A 48 -3.30 -12.57 2.82
N ALA A 49 -2.01 -12.56 2.48
CA ALA A 49 -1.38 -11.50 1.70
C ALA A 49 -1.70 -11.55 0.19
N GLU A 50 -2.45 -12.58 -0.26
CA GLU A 50 -2.80 -12.89 -1.65
C GLU A 50 -1.76 -13.72 -2.44
N ASN A 51 -2.08 -14.10 -3.69
CA ASN A 51 -1.17 -14.69 -4.68
C ASN A 51 -0.13 -13.68 -5.17
N LEU A 52 0.83 -13.42 -4.30
CA LEU A 52 2.06 -12.72 -4.67
C LEU A 52 2.86 -13.53 -5.70
N LEU A 53 3.60 -12.81 -6.55
CA LEU A 53 4.59 -13.44 -7.41
C LEU A 53 5.68 -14.07 -6.55
N VAL A 54 6.22 -15.22 -6.98
CA VAL A 54 7.27 -15.93 -6.25
C VAL A 54 8.54 -15.96 -7.09
N ASP A 55 9.64 -15.55 -6.49
CA ASP A 55 10.96 -15.69 -7.10
C ASP A 55 11.34 -17.19 -7.16
N PRO A 56 11.59 -17.75 -8.34
CA PRO A 56 11.82 -19.20 -8.48
C PRO A 56 13.17 -19.66 -7.91
N THR A 57 14.12 -18.75 -7.72
CA THR A 57 15.47 -19.05 -7.24
C THR A 57 15.55 -19.02 -5.72
N THR A 58 14.86 -18.05 -5.10
CA THR A 58 14.91 -17.79 -3.65
C THR A 58 13.66 -18.25 -2.91
N GLY A 59 12.55 -18.45 -3.62
CA GLY A 59 11.23 -18.73 -3.04
C GLY A 59 10.57 -17.50 -2.40
N ALA A 60 11.17 -16.31 -2.50
CA ALA A 60 10.64 -15.10 -1.88
C ALA A 60 9.44 -14.54 -2.67
N SER A 61 8.41 -14.10 -1.95
CA SER A 61 7.26 -13.41 -2.55
C SER A 61 7.55 -11.93 -2.81
N TYR A 62 7.01 -11.40 -3.89
CA TYR A 62 7.15 -10.00 -4.29
C TYR A 62 5.93 -9.51 -5.08
N ASN A 63 5.75 -8.19 -5.15
CA ASN A 63 4.67 -7.55 -5.90
C ASN A 63 5.16 -6.39 -6.78
N ALA A 64 6.46 -6.09 -6.79
CA ALA A 64 7.03 -5.01 -7.57
C ALA A 64 8.39 -5.37 -8.14
N HIS A 65 8.62 -4.94 -9.39
CA HIS A 65 9.93 -4.94 -10.03
C HIS A 65 10.52 -3.53 -9.96
N GLY A 66 11.66 -3.40 -9.29
CA GLY A 66 12.47 -2.19 -9.30
C GLY A 66 13.58 -2.24 -10.33
N ASN A 67 14.45 -1.23 -10.30
CA ASN A 67 15.59 -1.13 -11.21
C ASN A 67 16.54 -2.32 -11.07
N ASN A 68 17.18 -2.72 -12.18
CA ASN A 68 18.06 -3.89 -12.27
C ASN A 68 17.39 -5.19 -11.78
N GLU A 69 16.12 -5.39 -12.14
CA GLU A 69 15.31 -6.58 -11.82
C GLU A 69 15.15 -6.90 -10.33
N ARG A 70 15.46 -5.95 -9.46
CA ARG A 70 15.29 -6.12 -8.01
C ARG A 70 13.82 -6.30 -7.68
N LYS A 71 13.52 -7.31 -6.88
CA LYS A 71 12.16 -7.65 -6.47
C LYS A 71 11.88 -7.07 -5.10
N TYR A 72 10.71 -6.45 -4.94
CA TYR A 72 10.29 -5.82 -3.71
C TYR A 72 8.88 -6.26 -3.33
N LEU A 73 8.63 -6.27 -2.02
CA LEU A 73 7.30 -6.37 -1.45
C LEU A 73 6.93 -4.99 -0.89
N LEU A 74 6.07 -4.27 -1.60
CA LEU A 74 5.70 -2.90 -1.29
C LEU A 74 4.26 -2.84 -0.76
N PRO A 75 4.00 -2.03 0.29
CA PRO A 75 2.63 -1.77 0.74
C PRO A 75 1.86 -0.98 -0.32
N THR A 76 0.53 -1.13 -0.34
CA THR A 76 -0.35 -0.39 -1.22
C THR A 76 -0.86 0.90 -0.61
N LEU A 77 -1.34 1.80 -1.46
CA LEU A 77 -2.02 3.02 -1.06
C LEU A 77 -3.51 2.91 -1.36
N TYR A 78 -4.31 3.55 -0.51
CA TYR A 78 -5.72 3.76 -0.74
C TYR A 78 -5.91 4.80 -1.84
N ASP A 79 -6.71 4.45 -2.83
CA ASP A 79 -7.14 5.34 -3.89
C ASP A 79 -8.55 5.87 -3.57
N PRO A 80 -8.68 7.17 -3.26
CA PRO A 80 -9.97 7.76 -2.91
C PRO A 80 -10.95 7.82 -4.08
N SER A 81 -10.46 7.75 -5.33
CA SER A 81 -11.34 7.77 -6.51
C SER A 81 -12.10 6.46 -6.71
N THR A 82 -11.48 5.34 -6.31
CA THR A 82 -12.07 3.98 -6.39
C THR A 82 -12.53 3.45 -5.05
N SER A 83 -12.22 4.15 -3.96
CA SER A 83 -12.45 3.71 -2.58
C SER A 83 -11.85 2.33 -2.29
N SER A 84 -10.66 2.06 -2.84
CA SER A 84 -10.03 0.74 -2.74
C SER A 84 -8.50 0.84 -2.62
N CYS A 85 -7.87 -0.24 -2.17
CA CYS A 85 -6.41 -0.36 -2.08
C CYS A 85 -5.88 -0.99 -3.37
N SER A 86 -5.13 -0.22 -4.15
CA SER A 86 -4.63 -0.66 -5.45
C SER A 86 -3.27 -1.36 -5.31
N THR A 87 -3.18 -2.57 -5.83
CA THR A 87 -1.96 -3.38 -5.87
C THR A 87 -1.25 -3.22 -7.21
N LEU A 88 0.07 -3.46 -7.23
CA LEU A 88 0.88 -3.40 -8.46
C LEU A 88 0.76 -4.68 -9.31
N VAL A 89 0.22 -5.75 -8.73
CA VAL A 89 -0.06 -7.05 -9.34
C VAL A 89 -1.43 -7.55 -8.92
#